data_AF-A0A6G3RUF8-F1
#
_entry.id   AF-A0A6G3RUF8-F1
#
_cell.length_a   1.000
_cell.length_b   1.000
_cell.length_c   1.000
_cell.angle_alpha   90.00
_cell.angle_beta   90.00
_cell.angle_gamma   90.00
#
_symmetry.space_group_name_H-M   'P 1'
#
loop_
_entity.id
_entity.type
_entity.pdbx_description
1 polymer ?
#
loop_
_entity_poly.entity_id
_entity_poly.type
_entity_poly.pdbx_seq_one_letter_code
_entity_poly.pdbx_strand_id
1 'polypeptide(L)'
;MQLVASAAEPRSAIGANVLDPLTPNTAKRVAYRHDTYMREGLVSLTKPLHAGRLYDHTFVVLKPDAVAGRRCGLILDTLRSEGWHPVAATPVGFTPLLTRELWRYQFNAASQQRIAVVDHLLGSGRSLLVLVEDRARPRWLPASARLTAAKGSAEPTAARKTDLRTRIGRVNGLFNFMHTADDPADVVRELQLFSYQAGWSWCAESLFDERTDAGEHRQQHLTQLIQELETEIPAHDLDIGKSLARLAARNDAWGECAVRHRTADKIDEWLGLLACCALPEGRARWDVLTVLTGWINCNEPGVTPLISTGTSEDWRPKAAHA
;
A
#
# COMPACT_ATOMS: atom_id res chain seq x y z
N MET A 1 51.65 -6.44 24.27
CA MET A 1 50.30 -6.35 24.84
C MET A 1 49.32 -6.28 23.66
N GLN A 2 48.82 -7.44 23.22
CA GLN A 2 47.89 -7.53 22.07
C GLN A 2 46.51 -7.06 22.51
N LEU A 3 46.00 -6.02 21.86
CA LEU A 3 44.59 -5.61 21.93
C LEU A 3 43.75 -6.73 21.33
N VAL A 4 43.11 -7.52 22.19
CA VAL A 4 42.06 -8.45 21.78
C VAL A 4 40.91 -7.59 21.28
N ALA A 5 40.65 -7.62 19.97
CA ALA A 5 39.47 -7.00 19.40
C ALA A 5 38.22 -7.64 20.04
N SER A 6 37.54 -6.89 20.90
CA SER A 6 36.23 -7.27 21.44
C SER A 6 35.29 -7.55 20.27
N ALA A 7 34.76 -8.77 20.19
CA ALA A 7 33.71 -9.10 19.23
C ALA A 7 32.53 -8.15 19.49
N ALA A 8 32.19 -7.32 18.50
CA ALA A 8 31.15 -6.32 18.65
C ALA A 8 29.83 -6.98 19.10
N GLU A 9 29.22 -6.41 20.13
CA GLU A 9 27.95 -6.93 20.65
C GLU A 9 26.85 -6.90 19.57
N PRO A 10 26.00 -7.95 19.50
CA PRO A 10 24.95 -8.02 18.50
C PRO A 10 23.91 -6.91 18.71
N ARG A 11 23.73 -6.05 17.71
CA ARG A 11 22.75 -4.94 17.71
C ARG A 11 21.35 -5.33 17.20
N SER A 12 21.10 -6.62 16.99
CA SER A 12 19.84 -7.14 16.46
C SER A 12 19.59 -8.56 16.97
N ALA A 13 18.31 -8.85 17.27
CA ALA A 13 17.83 -10.20 17.56
C ALA A 13 17.51 -11.02 16.28
N ILE A 14 17.56 -10.39 15.10
CA ILE A 14 17.37 -11.04 13.81
C ILE A 14 18.75 -11.47 13.29
N GLY A 15 18.94 -12.78 13.17
CA GLY A 15 20.16 -13.37 12.62
C GLY A 15 20.49 -12.85 11.23
N ALA A 16 21.77 -12.77 10.90
CA ALA A 16 22.26 -12.10 9.68
C ALA A 16 21.62 -12.61 8.38
N ASN A 17 21.34 -13.91 8.31
CA ASN A 17 20.89 -14.58 7.09
C ASN A 17 19.38 -14.90 7.11
N VAL A 18 18.65 -14.55 8.17
CA VAL A 18 17.21 -14.87 8.30
C VAL A 18 16.37 -14.23 7.20
N LEU A 19 16.82 -13.08 6.68
CA LEU A 19 16.12 -12.32 5.63
C LEU A 19 16.54 -12.69 4.21
N ASP A 20 17.57 -13.52 4.04
CA ASP A 20 18.07 -13.93 2.72
C ASP A 20 17.00 -14.55 1.82
N PRO A 21 16.14 -15.47 2.31
CA PRO A 21 15.07 -16.03 1.49
C PRO A 21 13.87 -15.10 1.32
N LEU A 22 13.82 -13.96 2.02
CA LEU A 22 12.64 -13.07 2.03
C LEU A 22 12.82 -11.83 1.14
N THR A 23 14.05 -11.43 0.84
CA THR A 23 14.31 -10.33 -0.09
C THR A 23 15.71 -10.41 -0.69
N PRO A 24 15.92 -10.16 -1.99
CA PRO A 24 17.25 -10.02 -2.58
C PRO A 24 17.90 -8.67 -2.26
N ASN A 25 17.13 -7.67 -1.78
CA ASN A 25 17.62 -6.32 -1.54
C ASN A 25 18.47 -6.25 -0.26
N THR A 26 19.79 -6.13 -0.42
CA THR A 26 20.73 -6.07 0.71
C THR A 26 20.49 -4.89 1.64
N ALA A 27 20.14 -3.71 1.11
CA ALA A 27 19.83 -2.54 1.94
C ALA A 27 18.59 -2.79 2.80
N LYS A 28 17.57 -3.44 2.22
CA LYS A 28 16.38 -3.87 2.97
C LYS A 28 16.74 -4.87 4.07
N ARG A 29 17.59 -5.87 3.80
CA ARG A 29 18.05 -6.81 4.84
C ARG A 29 18.73 -6.10 5.99
N VAL A 30 19.63 -5.16 5.69
CA VAL A 30 20.33 -4.40 6.74
C VAL A 30 19.35 -3.59 7.59
N ALA A 31 18.44 -2.86 6.96
CA ALA A 31 17.45 -2.05 7.67
C ALA A 31 16.49 -2.90 8.50
N TYR A 32 15.87 -3.92 7.90
CA TYR A 32 14.83 -4.74 8.54
C TYR A 32 15.37 -5.61 9.67
N ARG A 33 16.67 -5.90 9.71
CA ARG A 33 17.29 -6.53 10.88
C ARG A 33 17.14 -5.70 12.15
N HIS A 34 17.03 -4.39 12.04
CA HIS A 34 16.84 -3.50 13.20
C HIS A 34 15.38 -3.03 13.35
N ASP A 35 14.46 -3.57 12.54
CA ASP A 35 13.05 -3.19 12.55
C ASP A 35 12.25 -4.10 13.51
N THR A 36 11.60 -3.49 14.50
CA THR A 36 10.78 -4.19 15.50
C THR A 36 9.62 -4.94 14.85
N TYR A 37 8.98 -4.38 13.83
CA TYR A 37 7.84 -5.00 13.16
C TYR A 37 8.28 -6.21 12.33
N MET A 38 9.48 -6.16 11.75
CA MET A 38 10.05 -7.36 11.12
C MET A 38 10.31 -8.46 12.15
N ARG A 39 10.86 -8.12 13.31
CA ARG A 39 11.14 -9.10 14.38
C ARG A 39 9.87 -9.78 14.85
N GLU A 40 8.83 -9.00 15.16
CA GLU A 40 7.55 -9.53 15.62
C GLU A 40 6.83 -10.31 14.52
N GLY A 41 6.87 -9.82 13.28
CA GLY A 41 6.31 -10.51 12.12
C GLY A 41 6.97 -11.87 11.88
N LEU A 42 8.30 -11.98 12.03
CA LEU A 42 8.99 -13.28 11.96
C LEU A 42 8.49 -14.24 13.06
N VAL A 43 8.27 -13.74 14.29
CA VAL A 43 7.74 -14.59 15.36
C VAL A 43 6.33 -15.09 15.04
N SER A 44 5.46 -14.21 14.53
CA SER A 44 4.07 -14.52 14.20
C SER A 44 3.91 -15.38 12.96
N LEU A 45 4.77 -15.17 11.94
CA LEU A 45 4.61 -15.75 10.61
C LEU A 45 5.62 -16.86 10.32
N THR A 46 6.91 -16.71 10.60
CA THR A 46 7.90 -17.70 10.11
C THR A 46 8.13 -18.89 11.03
N LYS A 47 7.72 -18.82 12.31
CA LYS A 47 7.72 -20.02 13.17
C LYS A 47 6.57 -20.99 12.84
N PRO A 48 5.35 -20.52 12.52
CA PRO A 48 4.26 -21.40 12.12
C PRO A 48 4.23 -21.72 10.61
N LEU A 49 4.77 -20.85 9.75
CA LEU A 49 4.71 -21.04 8.29
C LEU A 49 5.93 -21.76 7.73
N HIS A 50 5.68 -22.73 6.86
CA HIS A 50 6.65 -23.10 5.84
C HIS A 50 6.89 -21.88 4.94
N ALA A 51 8.15 -21.49 4.74
CA ALA A 51 8.53 -20.34 3.92
C ALA A 51 7.84 -20.31 2.52
N GLY A 52 7.42 -21.47 2.00
CA GLY A 52 6.62 -21.60 0.78
C GLY A 52 5.32 -20.79 0.79
N ARG A 53 4.59 -20.72 1.91
CA ARG A 53 3.32 -19.96 1.98
C ARG A 53 3.53 -18.46 1.77
N LEU A 54 4.63 -17.90 2.28
CA LEU A 54 5.01 -16.49 2.06
C LEU A 54 5.45 -16.21 0.61
N TYR A 55 5.76 -17.25 -0.16
CA TYR A 55 6.03 -17.14 -1.60
C TYR A 55 4.75 -17.24 -2.42
N ASP A 56 3.76 -18.00 -1.96
CA ASP A 56 2.48 -18.19 -2.64
C ASP A 56 1.49 -17.05 -2.39
N HIS A 57 1.62 -16.37 -1.24
CA HIS A 57 0.70 -15.34 -0.81
C HIS A 57 1.33 -13.95 -0.75
N THR A 58 0.49 -12.95 -0.98
CA THR A 58 0.76 -11.54 -0.67
C THR A 58 -0.57 -10.89 -0.28
N PHE A 59 -0.59 -9.58 -0.09
CA PHE A 59 -1.83 -8.85 0.12
C PHE A 59 -1.93 -7.64 -0.80
N VAL A 60 -3.16 -7.17 -0.95
CA VAL A 60 -3.50 -5.87 -1.50
C VAL A 60 -4.35 -5.11 -0.49
N VAL A 61 -4.05 -3.84 -0.28
CA VAL A 61 -4.91 -2.91 0.46
C VAL A 61 -5.66 -2.07 -0.56
N LEU A 62 -6.99 -2.23 -0.61
CA LEU A 62 -7.87 -1.34 -1.38
C LEU A 62 -8.12 -0.11 -0.51
N LYS A 63 -7.46 0.99 -0.88
CA LYS A 63 -7.45 2.25 -0.13
C LYS A 63 -8.82 2.94 -0.19
N PRO A 64 -9.07 3.98 0.63
CA PRO A 64 -10.38 4.65 0.66
C PRO A 64 -10.76 5.26 -0.70
N ASP A 65 -9.78 5.70 -1.51
CA ASP A 65 -10.02 6.18 -2.88
C ASP A 65 -10.54 5.09 -3.82
N ALA A 66 -10.20 3.80 -3.59
CA ALA A 66 -10.80 2.70 -4.34
C ALA A 66 -12.29 2.54 -4.00
N VAL A 67 -12.66 2.72 -2.73
CA VAL A 67 -14.04 2.60 -2.25
C VAL A 67 -14.87 3.79 -2.75
N ALA A 68 -14.36 5.01 -2.61
CA ALA A 68 -15.01 6.22 -3.12
C ALA A 68 -15.21 6.15 -4.65
N GLY A 69 -14.19 5.69 -5.38
CA GLY A 69 -14.24 5.52 -6.83
C GLY A 69 -15.02 4.30 -7.32
N ARG A 70 -15.59 3.48 -6.42
CA ARG A 70 -16.28 2.20 -6.73
C ARG A 70 -15.42 1.27 -7.59
N ARG A 71 -14.13 1.17 -7.24
CA ARG A 71 -13.10 0.41 -7.97
C ARG A 71 -12.74 -0.92 -7.32
N CYS A 72 -13.19 -1.20 -6.10
CA CYS A 72 -12.82 -2.42 -5.38
C CYS A 72 -13.11 -3.70 -6.18
N GLY A 73 -14.35 -3.84 -6.71
CA GLY A 73 -14.73 -4.97 -7.56
C GLY A 73 -13.86 -5.10 -8.81
N LEU A 74 -13.70 -4.00 -9.56
CA LEU A 74 -12.85 -3.96 -10.76
C LEU A 74 -11.40 -4.41 -10.47
N ILE A 75 -10.81 -3.95 -9.37
CA ILE A 75 -9.45 -4.32 -8.99
C ILE A 75 -9.37 -5.83 -8.72
N LEU A 76 -10.29 -6.38 -7.93
CA LEU A 76 -10.29 -7.79 -7.57
C LEU A 76 -10.56 -8.71 -8.77
N ASP A 77 -11.45 -8.32 -9.68
CA ASP A 77 -11.71 -9.05 -10.92
C ASP A 77 -10.49 -9.01 -11.85
N THR A 78 -9.82 -7.86 -11.93
CA THR A 78 -8.57 -7.72 -12.69
C THR A 78 -7.50 -8.63 -12.12
N LEU A 79 -7.32 -8.64 -10.80
CA LEU A 79 -6.36 -9.51 -10.12
C LEU A 79 -6.68 -11.00 -10.37
N ARG A 80 -7.95 -11.40 -10.27
CA ARG A 80 -8.39 -12.76 -10.56
C ARG A 80 -8.08 -13.18 -11.99
N SER A 81 -8.30 -12.30 -12.96
CA SER A 81 -8.00 -12.57 -14.38
C SER A 81 -6.53 -12.85 -14.66
N GLU A 82 -5.64 -12.44 -13.74
CA GLU A 82 -4.19 -12.64 -13.82
C GLU A 82 -3.67 -13.71 -12.85
N GLY A 83 -4.57 -14.48 -12.22
CA GLY A 83 -4.24 -15.61 -11.36
C GLY A 83 -4.01 -15.28 -9.89
N TRP A 84 -4.35 -14.07 -9.42
CA TRP A 84 -4.39 -13.76 -7.98
C TRP A 84 -5.81 -13.98 -7.43
N HIS A 85 -5.93 -14.91 -6.48
CA HIS A 85 -7.20 -15.28 -5.89
C HIS A 85 -7.31 -14.72 -4.48
N PRO A 86 -8.31 -13.88 -4.18
CA PRO A 86 -8.62 -13.48 -2.81
C PRO A 86 -8.93 -14.71 -1.95
N VAL A 87 -8.21 -14.86 -0.84
CA VAL A 87 -8.35 -16.01 0.07
C VAL A 87 -8.79 -15.60 1.48
N ALA A 88 -8.63 -14.34 1.85
CA ALA A 88 -9.11 -13.75 3.10
C ALA A 88 -9.21 -12.23 2.98
N ALA A 89 -10.06 -11.59 3.76
CA ALA A 89 -10.15 -10.13 3.78
C ALA A 89 -10.60 -9.60 5.16
N THR A 90 -10.21 -8.37 5.47
CA THR A 90 -10.63 -7.66 6.69
C THR A 90 -10.56 -6.15 6.48
N PRO A 91 -11.47 -5.35 7.07
CA PRO A 91 -11.35 -3.90 7.03
C PRO A 91 -10.23 -3.41 7.95
N VAL A 92 -9.48 -2.41 7.49
CA VAL A 92 -8.42 -1.73 8.27
C VAL A 92 -8.53 -0.22 8.14
N GLY A 93 -8.02 0.53 9.10
CA GLY A 93 -8.02 1.99 9.10
C GLY A 93 -6.59 2.51 9.15
N PHE A 94 -6.31 3.55 8.36
CA PHE A 94 -5.03 4.23 8.45
C PHE A 94 -5.06 5.30 9.54
N THR A 95 -4.09 5.24 10.44
CA THR A 95 -3.75 6.34 11.34
C THR A 95 -2.49 7.03 10.84
N PRO A 96 -2.22 8.29 11.21
CA PRO A 96 -0.95 8.94 10.88
C PRO A 96 0.26 8.07 11.26
N LEU A 97 0.24 7.46 12.45
CA LEU A 97 1.31 6.56 12.89
C LEU A 97 1.46 5.35 11.95
N LEU A 98 0.37 4.65 11.63
CA LEU A 98 0.42 3.52 10.70
C LEU A 98 0.93 3.95 9.33
N THR A 99 0.51 5.10 8.82
CA THR A 99 1.03 5.67 7.57
C THR A 99 2.54 5.89 7.62
N ARG A 100 3.06 6.52 8.69
CA ARG A 100 4.51 6.72 8.83
C ARG A 100 5.26 5.40 8.92
N GLU A 101 4.69 4.42 9.61
CA GLU A 101 5.34 3.13 9.81
C GLU A 101 5.28 2.21 8.60
N LEU A 102 4.19 2.24 7.83
CA LEU A 102 4.07 1.42 6.63
C LEU A 102 5.10 1.84 5.57
N TRP A 103 5.33 3.15 5.43
CA TRP A 103 6.23 3.71 4.42
C TRP A 103 7.49 4.34 5.03
N ARG A 104 7.92 3.88 6.21
CA ARG A 104 9.07 4.42 6.98
C ARG A 104 10.32 4.65 6.11
N TYR A 105 10.58 3.76 5.18
CA TYR A 105 11.78 3.78 4.33
C TYR A 105 11.60 4.48 2.98
N GLN A 106 10.40 4.99 2.71
CA GLN A 106 10.06 5.76 1.50
C GLN A 106 9.68 7.20 1.84
N PHE A 107 9.22 7.48 3.07
CA PHE A 107 8.81 8.82 3.48
C PHE A 107 9.95 9.84 3.55
N ASN A 108 11.21 9.40 3.62
CA ASN A 108 12.35 10.32 3.52
C ASN A 108 12.39 11.08 2.18
N ALA A 109 11.79 10.52 1.13
CA ALA A 109 11.69 11.13 -0.19
C ALA A 109 10.33 11.76 -0.46
N ALA A 110 9.35 11.62 0.45
CA ALA A 110 8.04 12.22 0.28
C ALA A 110 8.12 13.73 0.49
N SER A 111 7.43 14.49 -0.36
CA SER A 111 7.40 15.95 -0.23
C SER A 111 6.60 16.39 1.00
N GLN A 112 6.85 17.62 1.46
CA GLN A 112 5.99 18.24 2.48
C GLN A 112 4.52 18.29 2.04
N GLN A 113 4.25 18.55 0.76
CA GLN A 113 2.90 18.58 0.20
C GLN A 113 2.21 17.22 0.31
N ARG A 114 2.92 16.13 0.01
CA ARG A 114 2.40 14.76 0.18
C ARG A 114 2.14 14.44 1.64
N ILE A 115 3.06 14.81 2.53
CA ILE A 115 2.92 14.58 3.97
C ILE A 115 1.65 15.26 4.50
N ALA A 116 1.39 16.49 4.07
CA ALA A 116 0.22 17.27 4.47
C ALA A 116 -1.12 16.65 4.01
N VAL A 117 -1.16 15.97 2.86
CA VAL A 117 -2.42 15.46 2.27
C VAL A 117 -2.69 13.99 2.60
N VAL A 118 -1.64 13.17 2.70
CA VAL A 118 -1.78 11.69 2.71
C VAL A 118 -2.60 11.18 3.91
N ASP A 119 -2.45 11.78 5.08
CA ASP A 119 -3.18 11.34 6.28
C ASP A 119 -4.67 11.64 6.17
N HIS A 120 -5.04 12.76 5.54
CA HIS A 120 -6.44 13.08 5.28
C HIS A 120 -7.06 12.13 4.25
N LEU A 121 -6.31 11.79 3.19
CA LEU A 121 -6.76 10.81 2.21
C LEU A 121 -6.98 9.44 2.85
N LEU A 122 -5.95 8.88 3.48
CA LEU A 122 -6.00 7.53 4.04
C LEU A 122 -6.93 7.46 5.26
N GLY A 123 -7.12 8.58 5.97
CA GLY A 123 -8.08 8.72 7.06
C GLY A 123 -9.51 9.02 6.63
N SER A 124 -9.81 9.10 5.32
CA SER A 124 -11.17 9.41 4.82
C SER A 124 -12.17 8.27 4.95
N GLY A 125 -11.75 7.11 5.46
CA GLY A 125 -12.60 5.96 5.79
C GLY A 125 -11.77 4.69 5.88
N ARG A 126 -12.43 3.56 6.16
CA ARG A 126 -11.75 2.26 6.20
C ARG A 126 -11.32 1.79 4.80
N SER A 127 -10.18 1.10 4.76
CA SER A 127 -9.66 0.36 3.61
C SER A 127 -10.00 -1.13 3.74
N LEU A 128 -9.86 -1.87 2.65
CA LEU A 128 -9.99 -3.34 2.66
C LEU A 128 -8.61 -3.97 2.49
N LEU A 129 -8.13 -4.69 3.50
CA LEU A 129 -6.95 -5.55 3.39
C LEU A 129 -7.41 -6.92 2.88
N VAL A 130 -6.82 -7.37 1.77
CA VAL A 130 -7.16 -8.64 1.12
C VAL A 130 -5.90 -9.47 0.97
N LEU A 131 -5.88 -10.66 1.58
CA LEU A 131 -4.85 -11.66 1.31
C LEU A 131 -5.18 -12.34 -0.03
N VAL A 132 -4.17 -12.45 -0.89
CA VAL A 132 -4.30 -13.08 -2.20
C VAL A 132 -3.27 -14.19 -2.35
N GLU A 133 -3.71 -15.29 -2.96
CA GLU A 133 -2.87 -16.41 -3.39
C GLU A 133 -2.57 -16.26 -4.88
N ASP A 134 -1.31 -16.38 -5.27
CA ASP A 134 -0.88 -16.32 -6.67
C ASP A 134 -0.77 -17.73 -7.28
N ARG A 135 -1.81 -18.12 -8.01
CA ARG A 135 -1.90 -19.46 -8.63
C ARG A 135 -1.24 -19.54 -10.01
N ALA A 136 -0.77 -18.41 -10.54
CA ALA A 136 -0.14 -18.34 -11.85
C ALA A 136 1.38 -18.03 -11.77
N ARG A 137 1.96 -17.98 -10.56
CA ARG A 137 3.37 -17.63 -10.39
C ARG A 137 4.31 -18.72 -10.91
N PRO A 138 5.45 -18.36 -11.52
CA PRO A 138 6.54 -19.30 -11.67
C PRO A 138 7.18 -19.59 -10.29
N ARG A 139 7.71 -20.80 -10.08
CA ARG A 139 8.22 -21.25 -8.77
C ARG A 139 9.27 -20.32 -8.16
N TRP A 140 10.10 -19.68 -8.99
CA TRP A 140 11.22 -18.83 -8.57
C TRP A 140 10.80 -17.40 -8.16
N LEU A 141 9.60 -16.95 -8.54
CA LEU A 141 9.15 -15.58 -8.27
C LEU A 141 8.09 -15.61 -7.15
N PRO A 142 8.30 -14.89 -6.03
CA PRO A 142 7.27 -14.73 -5.02
C PRO A 142 6.06 -13.94 -5.52
N ALA A 143 4.89 -14.23 -4.98
CA ALA A 143 3.62 -13.57 -5.28
C ALA A 143 3.69 -12.04 -5.13
N SER A 144 4.30 -11.55 -4.05
CA SER A 144 4.49 -10.11 -3.79
C SER A 144 5.37 -9.43 -4.84
N ALA A 145 6.49 -10.05 -5.21
CA ALA A 145 7.37 -9.53 -6.24
C ALA A 145 6.70 -9.53 -7.63
N ARG A 146 5.94 -10.58 -7.98
CA ARG A 146 5.16 -10.63 -9.22
C ARG A 146 4.09 -9.55 -9.25
N LEU A 147 3.33 -9.42 -8.17
CA LEU A 147 2.27 -8.42 -8.06
C LEU A 147 2.84 -7.00 -8.13
N THR A 148 4.01 -6.75 -7.55
CA THR A 148 4.68 -5.44 -7.62
C THR A 148 5.15 -5.10 -9.02
N ALA A 149 5.69 -6.07 -9.76
CA ALA A 149 6.01 -5.90 -11.17
C ALA A 149 4.75 -5.63 -12.03
N ALA A 150 3.65 -6.33 -11.77
CA ALA A 150 2.37 -6.16 -12.47
C ALA A 150 1.65 -4.85 -12.11
N LYS A 151 1.76 -4.41 -10.85
CA LYS A 151 1.24 -3.13 -10.33
C LYS A 151 1.70 -1.97 -11.21
N GLY A 152 2.94 -2.03 -11.69
CA GLY A 152 3.56 -1.01 -12.53
C GLY A 152 4.00 0.22 -11.75
N SER A 153 4.61 1.16 -12.47
CA SER A 153 5.21 2.34 -11.83
C SER A 153 4.16 3.22 -11.13
N ALA A 154 4.54 3.78 -9.97
CA ALA A 154 3.73 4.81 -9.31
C ALA A 154 3.80 6.13 -10.09
N GLU A 155 4.92 6.38 -10.76
CA GLU A 155 5.17 7.54 -11.61
C GLU A 155 4.34 7.44 -12.90
N PRO A 156 3.45 8.41 -13.20
CA PRO A 156 2.61 8.37 -14.38
C PRO A 156 3.37 8.29 -15.69
N THR A 157 4.48 9.01 -15.82
CA THR A 157 5.28 9.07 -17.05
C THR A 157 5.98 7.74 -17.38
N ALA A 158 6.15 6.87 -16.39
CA ALA A 158 6.76 5.54 -16.54
C ALA A 158 5.73 4.40 -16.62
N ALA A 159 4.43 4.72 -16.66
CA ALA A 159 3.38 3.71 -16.67
C ALA A 159 3.15 3.12 -18.07
N ARG A 160 2.98 1.79 -18.12
CA ARG A 160 2.68 1.04 -19.34
C ARG A 160 1.18 0.77 -19.44
N LYS A 161 0.68 0.55 -20.65
CA LYS A 161 -0.73 0.19 -20.89
C LYS A 161 -1.15 -1.11 -20.18
N THR A 162 -0.20 -2.04 -20.03
CA THR A 162 -0.41 -3.35 -19.40
C THR A 162 -0.36 -3.31 -17.88
N ASP A 163 0.17 -2.24 -17.28
CA ASP A 163 0.30 -2.12 -15.83
C ASP A 163 -1.09 -2.10 -15.17
N LEU A 164 -1.24 -2.79 -14.04
CA LEU A 164 -2.51 -2.86 -13.31
C LEU A 164 -3.06 -1.46 -12.99
N ARG A 165 -2.21 -0.54 -12.52
CA ARG A 165 -2.59 0.86 -12.22
C ARG A 165 -3.25 1.56 -13.41
N THR A 166 -2.76 1.31 -14.62
CA THR A 166 -3.35 1.88 -15.84
C THR A 166 -4.70 1.25 -16.14
N ARG A 167 -4.82 -0.07 -16.03
CA ARG A 167 -6.05 -0.82 -16.33
C ARG A 167 -7.19 -0.52 -15.35
N ILE A 168 -6.89 -0.30 -14.08
CA ILE A 168 -7.88 0.07 -13.05
C ILE A 168 -8.23 1.57 -13.08
N GLY A 169 -7.58 2.34 -13.96
CA GLY A 169 -7.89 3.75 -14.19
C GLY A 169 -7.33 4.72 -13.14
N ARG A 170 -6.08 4.50 -12.68
CA ARG A 170 -5.37 5.43 -11.78
C ARG A 170 -5.61 6.89 -12.21
N VAL A 171 -5.91 7.74 -11.23
CA VAL A 171 -6.18 9.16 -11.46
C VAL A 171 -4.89 10.00 -11.34
N ASN A 172 -4.12 9.80 -10.28
CA ASN A 172 -2.88 10.53 -10.03
C ASN A 172 -1.92 9.71 -9.14
N GLY A 173 -0.82 10.31 -8.67
CA GLY A 173 0.20 9.64 -7.85
C GLY A 173 -0.32 9.08 -6.51
N LEU A 174 -1.30 9.75 -5.88
CA LEU A 174 -1.93 9.32 -4.61
C LEU A 174 -3.21 8.52 -4.83
N PHE A 175 -4.05 8.92 -5.78
CA PHE A 175 -5.25 8.20 -6.22
C PHE A 175 -4.90 7.07 -7.19
N ASN A 176 -4.18 6.10 -6.64
CA ASN A 176 -3.75 4.87 -7.31
C ASN A 176 -4.45 3.62 -6.77
N PHE A 177 -5.47 3.80 -5.92
CA PHE A 177 -6.44 2.82 -5.39
C PHE A 177 -5.90 1.68 -4.53
N MET A 178 -4.68 1.24 -4.73
CA MET A 178 -4.15 0.07 -4.03
C MET A 178 -2.72 0.24 -3.53
N HIS A 179 -2.45 -0.42 -2.40
CA HIS A 179 -1.11 -0.67 -1.89
C HIS A 179 -0.84 -2.18 -1.87
N THR A 180 0.40 -2.58 -2.09
CA THR A 180 0.85 -3.99 -2.05
C THR A 180 2.24 -4.03 -1.44
N ALA A 181 2.55 -5.11 -0.73
CA ALA A 181 3.91 -5.42 -0.30
C ALA A 181 4.82 -5.64 -1.53
N ASP A 182 6.03 -5.07 -1.49
CA ASP A 182 6.94 -5.13 -2.64
C ASP A 182 7.60 -6.52 -2.78
N ASP A 183 7.90 -7.19 -1.66
CA ASP A 183 8.46 -8.54 -1.61
C ASP A 183 8.08 -9.32 -0.32
N PRO A 184 8.49 -10.60 -0.14
CA PRO A 184 8.11 -11.39 1.04
C PRO A 184 8.56 -10.80 2.38
N ALA A 185 9.67 -10.06 2.44
CA ALA A 185 10.08 -9.38 3.67
C ALA A 185 9.09 -8.26 4.03
N ASP A 186 8.58 -7.54 3.03
CA ASP A 186 7.51 -6.56 3.23
C ASP A 186 6.19 -7.23 3.63
N VAL A 187 5.85 -8.38 3.07
CA VAL A 187 4.65 -9.14 3.49
C VAL A 187 4.70 -9.41 5.00
N VAL A 188 5.84 -9.91 5.49
CA VAL A 188 6.02 -10.21 6.92
C VAL A 188 5.91 -8.94 7.77
N ARG A 189 6.66 -7.90 7.41
CA ARG A 189 6.73 -6.66 8.17
C ARG A 189 5.38 -5.92 8.20
N GLU A 190 4.74 -5.79 7.05
CA GLU A 190 3.54 -4.98 6.89
C GLU A 190 2.29 -5.70 7.42
N LEU A 191 2.17 -7.02 7.26
CA LEU A 191 1.09 -7.76 7.93
C LEU A 191 1.21 -7.69 9.46
N GLN A 192 2.43 -7.68 10.01
CA GLN A 192 2.62 -7.43 11.44
C GLN A 192 2.08 -6.06 11.86
N LEU A 193 2.33 -5.00 11.07
CA LEU A 193 1.75 -3.67 11.34
C LEU A 193 0.22 -3.69 11.32
N PHE A 194 -0.40 -4.30 10.32
CA PHE A 194 -1.85 -4.41 10.25
C PHE A 194 -2.42 -5.29 11.38
N SER A 195 -1.65 -6.27 11.88
CA SER A 195 -2.09 -7.17 12.94
C SER A 195 -2.38 -6.47 14.27
N TYR A 196 -1.79 -5.31 14.55
CA TYR A 196 -2.12 -4.54 15.76
C TYR A 196 -3.56 -4.02 15.76
N GLN A 197 -4.17 -3.86 14.57
CA GLN A 197 -5.58 -3.49 14.45
C GLN A 197 -6.47 -4.71 14.18
N ALA A 198 -6.07 -5.56 13.23
CA ALA A 198 -6.92 -6.62 12.70
C ALA A 198 -6.70 -8.00 13.36
N GLY A 199 -5.62 -8.18 14.12
CA GLY A 199 -5.15 -9.49 14.54
C GLY A 199 -4.80 -10.40 13.35
N TRP A 200 -4.73 -11.71 13.62
CA TRP A 200 -4.37 -12.74 12.63
C TRP A 200 -5.52 -13.67 12.24
N SER A 201 -6.64 -13.66 12.98
CA SER A 201 -7.74 -14.61 12.78
C SER A 201 -8.33 -14.58 11.36
N TRP A 202 -8.43 -13.38 10.78
CA TRP A 202 -9.00 -13.18 9.44
C TRP A 202 -8.24 -13.92 8.33
N CYS A 203 -6.93 -14.13 8.48
CA CYS A 203 -6.09 -14.81 7.49
C CYS A 203 -5.54 -16.16 7.97
N ALA A 204 -5.89 -16.58 9.18
CA ALA A 204 -5.25 -17.71 9.83
C ALA A 204 -5.41 -19.01 9.05
N GLU A 205 -6.61 -19.29 8.55
CA GLU A 205 -6.88 -20.50 7.74
C GLU A 205 -6.06 -20.54 6.46
N SER A 206 -5.94 -19.39 5.77
CA SER A 206 -5.24 -19.34 4.48
C SER A 206 -3.72 -19.39 4.61
N LEU A 207 -3.19 -18.81 5.68
CA LEU A 207 -1.75 -18.81 5.93
C LEU A 207 -1.31 -20.09 6.65
N PHE A 208 -2.02 -20.51 7.70
CA PHE A 208 -1.56 -21.55 8.62
C PHE A 208 -2.21 -22.93 8.43
N ASP A 209 -3.36 -23.04 7.75
CA ASP A 209 -4.00 -24.33 7.48
C ASP A 209 -3.70 -24.82 6.04
N GLU A 210 -3.61 -26.14 5.86
CA GLU A 210 -3.41 -26.80 4.56
C GLU A 210 -4.74 -27.10 3.86
N ARG A 211 -5.87 -27.02 4.56
CA ARG A 211 -7.19 -27.33 4.01
C ARG A 211 -7.90 -26.07 3.53
N THR A 212 -8.14 -25.93 2.23
CA THR A 212 -8.96 -24.83 1.70
C THR A 212 -9.96 -25.30 0.65
N ASP A 213 -11.19 -25.61 1.09
CA ASP A 213 -12.32 -25.90 0.19
C ASP A 213 -13.57 -25.02 0.50
N ALA A 214 -13.33 -23.76 0.91
CA ALA A 214 -14.37 -22.78 1.26
C ALA A 214 -14.48 -21.62 0.26
N GLY A 215 -14.35 -21.89 -1.05
CA GLY A 215 -14.28 -20.85 -2.09
C GLY A 215 -15.48 -19.89 -2.14
N GLU A 216 -16.71 -20.43 -2.09
CA GLU A 216 -17.94 -19.63 -2.23
C GLU A 216 -18.19 -18.72 -1.03
N HIS A 217 -18.00 -19.23 0.20
CA HIS A 217 -18.20 -18.44 1.41
C HIS A 217 -17.26 -17.23 1.48
N ARG A 218 -16.01 -17.42 1.05
CA ARG A 218 -15.01 -16.34 0.97
C ARG A 218 -15.42 -15.24 -0.01
N GLN A 219 -15.96 -15.61 -1.16
CA GLN A 219 -16.42 -14.65 -2.16
C GLN A 219 -17.63 -13.83 -1.65
N GLN A 220 -18.57 -14.49 -0.96
CA GLN A 220 -19.72 -13.82 -0.34
C GLN A 220 -19.28 -12.85 0.74
N HIS A 221 -18.39 -13.28 1.64
CA HIS A 221 -17.84 -12.43 2.71
C HIS A 221 -17.10 -11.21 2.14
N LEU A 222 -16.26 -11.40 1.12
CA LEU A 222 -15.58 -10.30 0.44
C LEU A 222 -16.55 -9.29 -0.18
N THR A 223 -17.62 -9.78 -0.82
CA THR A 223 -18.66 -8.93 -1.42
C THR A 223 -19.39 -8.12 -0.36
N GLN A 224 -19.71 -8.73 0.79
CA GLN A 224 -20.34 -8.05 1.91
C GLN A 224 -19.44 -6.93 2.47
N LEU A 225 -18.16 -7.20 2.71
CA LEU A 225 -17.22 -6.20 3.21
C LEU A 225 -17.09 -5.00 2.26
N ILE A 226 -17.09 -5.23 0.94
CA ILE A 226 -17.08 -4.13 -0.04
C ILE A 226 -18.35 -3.29 0.08
N GLN A 227 -19.53 -3.91 0.15
CA GLN A 227 -20.80 -3.20 0.30
C GLN A 227 -20.87 -2.37 1.59
N GLU A 228 -20.35 -2.91 2.70
CA GLU A 228 -20.26 -2.20 3.98
C GLU A 228 -19.37 -0.95 3.86
N LEU A 229 -18.18 -1.08 3.27
CA LEU A 229 -17.27 0.04 3.05
C LEU A 229 -17.87 1.08 2.07
N GLU A 230 -18.55 0.63 1.02
CA GLU A 230 -19.20 1.51 0.06
C GLU A 230 -20.41 2.24 0.63
N THR A 231 -21.03 1.71 1.68
CA THR A 231 -22.07 2.42 2.45
C THR A 231 -21.48 3.51 3.34
N GLU A 232 -20.30 3.27 3.92
CA GLU A 232 -19.57 4.24 4.75
C GLU A 232 -19.00 5.41 3.93
N ILE A 233 -18.44 5.12 2.75
CA ILE A 233 -17.73 6.10 1.93
C ILE A 233 -18.59 6.49 0.71
N PRO A 234 -18.96 7.78 0.56
CA PRO A 234 -19.79 8.21 -0.55
C PRO A 234 -19.10 8.02 -1.90
N ALA A 235 -19.87 7.63 -2.92
CA ALA A 235 -19.37 7.49 -4.28
C ALA A 235 -18.86 8.84 -4.83
N HIS A 236 -17.74 8.80 -5.56
CA HIS A 236 -17.09 9.98 -6.11
C HIS A 236 -16.44 9.69 -7.49
N ASP A 237 -16.45 10.67 -8.39
CA ASP A 237 -15.91 10.54 -9.75
C ASP A 237 -14.38 10.76 -9.84
N LEU A 238 -13.81 11.43 -8.83
CA LEU A 238 -12.39 11.77 -8.71
C LEU A 238 -11.88 12.60 -9.89
N ASP A 239 -12.76 13.43 -10.46
CA ASP A 239 -12.46 14.33 -11.57
C ASP A 239 -12.17 15.75 -11.07
N ILE A 240 -10.95 16.25 -11.30
CA ILE A 240 -10.49 17.56 -10.82
C ILE A 240 -11.39 18.70 -11.32
N GLY A 241 -11.77 18.69 -12.59
CA GLY A 241 -12.57 19.76 -13.19
C GLY A 241 -13.98 19.82 -12.59
N LYS A 242 -14.62 18.66 -12.46
CA LYS A 242 -15.94 18.56 -11.82
C LYS A 242 -15.88 18.89 -10.34
N SER A 243 -14.82 18.48 -9.64
CA SER A 243 -14.61 18.81 -8.23
C SER A 243 -14.43 20.32 -8.01
N LEU A 244 -13.62 20.99 -8.83
CA LEU A 244 -13.48 22.45 -8.78
C LEU A 244 -14.80 23.18 -9.06
N ALA A 245 -15.62 22.67 -9.99
CA ALA A 245 -16.93 23.24 -10.28
C ALA A 245 -17.89 23.09 -9.09
N ARG A 246 -17.93 21.91 -8.46
CA ARG A 246 -18.76 21.67 -7.26
C ARG A 246 -18.30 22.50 -6.07
N LEU A 247 -16.99 22.61 -5.85
CA LEU A 247 -16.45 23.43 -4.75
C LEU A 247 -16.76 24.91 -4.96
N ALA A 248 -16.56 25.44 -6.17
CA ALA A 248 -16.83 26.85 -6.47
C ALA A 248 -18.30 27.28 -6.28
N ALA A 249 -19.24 26.33 -6.22
CA ALA A 249 -20.65 26.59 -5.91
C ALA A 249 -20.95 26.61 -4.39
N ARG A 250 -19.96 26.36 -3.53
CA ARG A 250 -20.11 26.38 -2.07
C ARG A 250 -19.92 27.79 -1.53
N ASN A 251 -20.59 28.07 -0.41
CA ASN A 251 -20.50 29.34 0.31
C ASN A 251 -19.63 29.23 1.57
N ASP A 252 -18.53 28.49 1.50
CA ASP A 252 -17.57 28.31 2.59
C ASP A 252 -16.13 28.61 2.14
N ALA A 253 -15.16 28.48 3.04
CA ALA A 253 -13.76 28.77 2.75
C ALA A 253 -13.20 27.93 1.59
N TRP A 254 -13.66 26.68 1.46
CA TRP A 254 -13.27 25.81 0.33
C TRP A 254 -13.84 26.30 -1.00
N GLY A 255 -15.08 26.81 -1.01
CA GLY A 255 -15.66 27.43 -2.19
C GLY A 255 -14.98 28.74 -2.59
N GLU A 256 -14.68 29.60 -1.62
CA GLU A 256 -13.91 30.83 -1.86
C GLU A 256 -12.53 30.53 -2.44
N CYS A 257 -11.83 29.55 -1.87
CA CYS A 257 -10.54 29.07 -2.39
C CYS A 257 -10.68 28.53 -3.82
N ALA A 258 -11.70 27.71 -4.09
CA ALA A 258 -11.96 27.16 -5.42
C ALA A 258 -12.38 28.21 -6.48
N VAL A 259 -12.86 29.38 -6.08
CA VAL A 259 -13.13 30.50 -7.01
C VAL A 259 -11.84 31.27 -7.30
N ARG A 260 -11.05 31.58 -6.26
CA ARG A 260 -9.86 32.43 -6.37
C ARG A 260 -8.61 31.70 -6.89
N HIS A 261 -8.47 30.42 -6.57
CA HIS A 261 -7.23 29.65 -6.72
C HIS A 261 -7.48 28.36 -7.52
N ARG A 262 -7.75 28.50 -8.83
CA ARG A 262 -8.26 27.42 -9.70
C ARG A 262 -7.18 26.58 -10.41
N THR A 263 -5.92 26.86 -10.15
CA THR A 263 -4.78 26.30 -10.90
C THR A 263 -3.74 25.71 -9.95
N ALA A 264 -2.98 24.74 -10.46
CA ALA A 264 -2.01 23.98 -9.66
C ALA A 264 -0.88 24.84 -9.05
N ASP A 265 -0.54 25.98 -9.66
CA ASP A 265 0.44 26.93 -9.11
C ASP A 265 -0.04 27.62 -7.81
N LYS A 266 -1.30 27.42 -7.42
CA LYS A 266 -1.88 27.91 -6.16
C LYS A 266 -2.00 26.83 -5.09
N ILE A 267 -1.29 25.71 -5.23
CA ILE A 267 -1.37 24.59 -4.28
C ILE A 267 -1.09 25.00 -2.83
N ASP A 268 -0.20 25.97 -2.61
CA ASP A 268 0.15 26.42 -1.25
C ASP A 268 -1.04 27.09 -0.54
N GLU A 269 -1.93 27.77 -1.25
CA GLU A 269 -3.16 28.35 -0.69
C GLU A 269 -4.13 27.26 -0.22
N TRP A 270 -4.24 26.18 -1.00
CA TRP A 270 -5.09 25.04 -0.65
C TRP A 270 -4.52 24.25 0.54
N LEU A 271 -3.20 24.07 0.59
CA LEU A 271 -2.54 23.42 1.73
C LEU A 271 -2.60 24.29 2.99
N GLY A 272 -2.46 25.61 2.86
CA GLY A 272 -2.67 26.56 3.95
C GLY A 272 -4.09 26.46 4.52
N LEU A 273 -5.10 26.35 3.65
CA LEU A 273 -6.48 26.13 4.07
C LEU A 273 -6.68 24.77 4.74
N LEU A 274 -6.09 23.70 4.20
CA LEU A 274 -6.14 22.36 4.81
C LEU A 274 -5.55 22.34 6.23
N ALA A 275 -4.50 23.12 6.48
CA ALA A 275 -3.84 23.19 7.77
C ALA A 275 -4.68 23.86 8.87
N CYS A 276 -5.60 24.76 8.50
CA CYS A 276 -6.39 25.54 9.47
C CYS A 276 -7.88 25.24 9.44
N CYS A 277 -8.39 24.55 8.41
CA CYS A 277 -9.79 24.23 8.24
C CYS A 277 -10.01 22.73 8.10
N ALA A 278 -11.01 22.21 8.82
CA ALA A 278 -11.46 20.84 8.62
C ALA A 278 -11.93 20.62 7.18
N LEU A 279 -11.68 19.42 6.65
CA LEU A 279 -12.27 19.00 5.40
C LEU A 279 -13.80 18.99 5.52
N PRO A 280 -14.52 19.37 4.45
CA PRO A 280 -15.97 19.29 4.47
C PRO A 280 -16.43 17.83 4.56
N GLU A 281 -17.64 17.60 5.06
CA GLU A 281 -18.19 16.25 5.21
C GLU A 281 -18.71 15.66 3.89
N GLY A 282 -18.86 14.33 3.88
CA GLY A 282 -19.48 13.59 2.79
C GLY A 282 -18.75 13.75 1.45
N ARG A 283 -19.50 13.98 0.37
CA ARG A 283 -18.96 14.03 -1.00
C ARG A 283 -17.96 15.18 -1.20
N ALA A 284 -18.18 16.33 -0.55
CA ALA A 284 -17.32 17.49 -0.70
C ALA A 284 -15.90 17.25 -0.17
N ARG A 285 -15.72 16.33 0.80
CA ARG A 285 -14.40 15.89 1.27
C ARG A 285 -13.55 15.42 0.09
N TRP A 286 -14.15 14.57 -0.73
CA TRP A 286 -13.51 13.96 -1.89
C TRP A 286 -13.28 14.98 -3.00
N ASP A 287 -14.11 16.01 -3.12
CA ASP A 287 -13.83 17.12 -4.04
C ASP A 287 -12.54 17.84 -3.69
N VAL A 288 -12.35 18.20 -2.41
CA VAL A 288 -11.11 18.86 -1.94
C VAL A 288 -9.90 17.95 -2.13
N LEU A 289 -10.00 16.68 -1.72
CA LEU A 289 -8.91 15.71 -1.87
C LEU A 289 -8.58 15.45 -3.34
N THR A 290 -9.56 15.45 -4.24
CA THR A 290 -9.33 15.28 -5.68
C THR A 290 -8.49 16.41 -6.24
N VAL A 291 -8.79 17.66 -5.87
CA VAL A 291 -8.00 18.82 -6.30
C VAL A 291 -6.59 18.76 -5.73
N LEU A 292 -6.47 18.62 -4.40
CA LEU A 292 -5.16 18.57 -3.72
C LEU A 292 -4.26 17.47 -4.29
N THR A 293 -4.74 16.23 -4.32
CA THR A 293 -3.94 15.09 -4.80
C THR A 293 -3.58 15.18 -6.28
N GLY A 294 -4.36 15.92 -7.06
CA GLY A 294 -4.09 16.19 -8.48
C GLY A 294 -3.01 17.24 -8.72
N TRP A 295 -2.70 18.08 -7.73
CA TRP A 295 -1.80 19.23 -7.89
C TRP A 295 -0.50 19.13 -7.10
N ILE A 296 -0.45 18.36 -6.02
CA ILE A 296 0.77 18.23 -5.24
C ILE A 296 1.88 17.49 -6.01
N ASN A 297 3.12 17.86 -5.72
CA ASN A 297 4.28 17.03 -6.01
C ASN A 297 4.37 15.94 -4.95
N CYS A 298 4.52 14.68 -5.34
CA CYS A 298 4.53 13.57 -4.37
C CYS A 298 5.88 13.36 -3.67
N ASN A 299 6.99 13.70 -4.33
CA ASN A 299 8.34 13.43 -3.84
C ASN A 299 9.22 14.68 -3.94
N GLU A 300 10.20 14.78 -3.05
CA GLU A 300 11.22 15.83 -3.09
C GLU A 300 12.15 15.62 -4.30
N PRO A 301 12.35 16.65 -5.16
CA PRO A 301 13.23 16.55 -6.31
C PRO A 301 14.65 16.13 -5.91
N GLY A 302 15.19 15.10 -6.57
CA GLY A 302 16.55 14.62 -6.34
C GLY A 302 16.74 13.77 -5.07
N VAL A 303 15.68 13.50 -4.30
CA VAL A 303 15.76 12.64 -3.10
C VAL A 303 15.25 11.25 -3.42
N THR A 304 16.07 10.23 -3.15
CA THR A 304 15.70 8.81 -3.33
C THR A 304 15.24 8.18 -2.01
N PRO A 305 14.31 7.21 -2.04
CA PRO A 305 13.96 6.41 -0.88
C PRO A 305 15.17 5.73 -0.23
N LEU A 306 15.16 5.54 1.09
CA LEU A 306 16.18 4.78 1.82
C LEU A 306 16.25 3.32 1.34
N ILE A 307 15.10 2.76 0.98
CA ILE A 307 14.99 1.42 0.38
C ILE A 307 14.24 1.55 -0.93
N SER A 308 14.92 1.24 -2.03
CA SER A 308 14.31 1.16 -3.35
C SER A 308 13.41 -0.08 -3.48
N THR A 309 12.32 0.06 -4.22
CA THR A 309 11.53 -1.09 -4.68
C THR A 309 12.41 -1.96 -5.58
N GLY A 310 12.45 -3.26 -5.30
CA GLY A 310 13.17 -4.24 -6.11
C GLY A 310 12.46 -4.53 -7.42
N THR A 311 13.15 -5.23 -8.31
CA THR A 311 12.62 -5.72 -9.58
C THR A 311 12.38 -7.22 -9.52
N SER A 312 11.54 -7.74 -10.41
CA SER A 312 11.34 -9.19 -10.55
C SER A 312 12.62 -9.91 -10.97
N GLU A 313 13.54 -9.24 -11.66
CA GLU A 313 14.82 -9.82 -12.10
C GLU A 313 15.78 -10.09 -10.94
N ASP A 314 15.68 -9.33 -9.85
CA ASP A 314 16.48 -9.55 -8.64
C ASP A 314 16.20 -10.91 -7.97
N TRP A 315 15.08 -11.54 -8.32
CA TRP A 315 14.64 -12.84 -7.83
C TRP A 315 15.08 -14.01 -8.71
N ARG A 316 15.67 -13.76 -9.89
CA ARG A 316 16.13 -14.87 -10.73
C ARG A 316 17.27 -15.63 -10.04
N PRO A 317 17.22 -16.97 -10.01
CA PRO A 317 18.35 -17.76 -9.57
C PRO A 317 19.57 -17.39 -10.42
N LYS A 318 20.66 -16.98 -9.77
CA LYS A 318 21.94 -16.82 -10.46
C LYS A 318 22.30 -18.20 -11.02
N ALA A 319 22.55 -18.29 -12.32
CA ALA A 319 23.01 -19.53 -12.93
C ALA A 319 24.22 -20.00 -12.12
N ALA A 320 24.17 -21.23 -11.60
CA ALA A 320 25.34 -21.84 -10.99
C ALA A 320 26.41 -21.86 -12.10
N HIS A 321 27.48 -21.08 -11.92
CA HIS A 321 28.68 -21.26 -12.72
C HIS A 321 29.18 -22.67 -12.39
N ALA A 322 28.87 -23.61 -13.29
CA ALA A 322 29.41 -24.95 -13.31
C ALA A 322 30.91 -24.89 -13.67
#